data_AF-A0A257MDJ1-F1
#
_entry.id   AF-A0A257MDJ1-F1
#
_cell.length_a   1.000
_cell.length_b   1.000
_cell.length_c   1.000
_cell.angle_alpha   90.00
_cell.angle_beta   90.00
_cell.angle_gamma   90.00
#
_symmetry.space_group_name_H-M   'P 1'
#
loop_
_entity.id
_entity.type
_entity.pdbx_description
1 polymer ?
#
loop_
_entity_poly.entity_id
_entity_poly.type
_entity_poly.pdbx_seq_one_letter_code
_entity_poly.pdbx_strand_id
1 'polypeptide(L)'
;MGQMMPPSQGKKIVLTSDETMMSSYHGGVMLGFAAIMPKRALPDFVFHKFFCPPVPAAADGSAALAPCGMRKVEAALLEAGFSRDEVMVAHPLHLDRAIGPDTKVVGITHDDPMGKIAVREIEEIIGRGPPFNRSKFLELSTWARQRAIFPISAERSYPEKACLR
;
A
#
# COMPACT_ATOMS: atom_id res chain seq x y z
N MET A 1 -12.96 23.55 -13.88
CA MET A 1 -11.73 23.27 -14.67
C MET A 1 -10.69 22.71 -13.72
N GLY A 2 -10.59 21.38 -13.59
CA GLY A 2 -9.50 20.75 -12.85
C GLY A 2 -8.30 20.66 -13.77
N GLN A 3 -7.24 21.42 -13.51
CA GLN A 3 -6.00 21.28 -14.27
C GLN A 3 -5.44 19.88 -14.02
N MET A 4 -5.42 19.06 -15.07
CA MET A 4 -4.75 17.78 -15.09
C MET A 4 -3.25 18.07 -15.09
N MET A 5 -2.60 17.84 -13.94
CA MET A 5 -1.15 17.96 -13.84
C MET A 5 -0.50 16.97 -14.83
N PRO A 6 0.58 17.37 -15.52
CA PRO A 6 1.30 16.47 -16.41
C PRO A 6 1.77 15.22 -15.65
N PRO A 7 1.89 14.06 -16.32
CA PRO A 7 2.38 12.84 -15.68
C PRO A 7 3.72 13.12 -14.99
N SER A 8 3.79 12.85 -13.69
CA SER A 8 5.01 12.99 -12.92
C SER A 8 6.08 12.06 -13.50
N GLN A 9 7.32 12.56 -13.66
CA GLN A 9 8.45 11.69 -13.98
C GLN A 9 8.72 10.68 -12.85
N GLY A 10 8.15 10.91 -11.67
CA GLY A 10 8.28 10.07 -10.50
C GLY A 10 9.52 10.38 -9.68
N LYS A 11 9.55 9.85 -8.47
CA LYS A 11 10.70 9.91 -7.57
C LYS A 11 11.53 8.65 -7.72
N LYS A 12 12.85 8.75 -7.57
CA LYS A 12 13.78 7.64 -7.77
C LYS A 12 13.53 6.49 -6.78
N ILE A 13 13.25 6.84 -5.53
CA ILE A 13 12.88 5.91 -4.46
C ILE A 13 11.54 6.36 -3.86
N VAL A 14 10.53 5.49 -3.95
CA VAL A 14 9.21 5.73 -3.38
C VAL A 14 8.98 4.74 -2.24
N LEU A 15 8.73 5.26 -1.04
CA LEU A 15 8.34 4.47 0.13
C LEU A 15 6.84 4.65 0.35
N THR A 16 6.11 3.55 0.52
CA THR A 16 4.67 3.60 0.75
C THR A 16 4.21 2.39 1.56
N SER A 17 2.93 2.38 1.86
CA SER A 17 2.23 1.35 2.62
C SER A 17 0.75 1.42 2.26
N ASP A 18 -0.05 0.46 2.69
CA ASP A 18 -1.47 0.47 2.42
C ASP A 18 -2.24 1.44 3.34
N GLU A 19 -3.51 1.66 3.03
CA GLU A 19 -4.38 2.60 3.76
C GLU A 19 -4.56 2.23 5.24
N THR A 20 -4.43 0.95 5.60
CA THR A 20 -4.56 0.50 7.00
C THR A 20 -3.32 0.86 7.82
N MET A 21 -2.15 0.94 7.20
CA MET A 21 -0.91 1.37 7.86
C MET A 21 -0.68 2.89 7.74
N MET A 22 -1.30 3.53 6.75
CA MET A 22 -1.31 4.99 6.55
C MET A 22 -2.63 5.62 7.04
N SER A 23 -2.99 5.31 8.28
CA SER A 23 -4.16 5.82 9.01
C SER A 23 -3.79 6.15 10.45
N SER A 24 -4.39 7.21 11.00
CA SER A 24 -4.23 7.55 12.41
C SER A 24 -5.19 6.77 13.32
N TYR A 25 -6.17 6.05 12.75
CA TYR A 25 -7.25 5.39 13.48
C TYR A 25 -7.96 6.31 14.50
N HIS A 26 -8.12 7.59 14.17
CA HIS A 26 -8.64 8.63 15.08
C HIS A 26 -7.87 8.74 16.42
N GLY A 27 -6.61 8.30 16.46
CA GLY A 27 -5.80 8.24 17.68
C GLY A 27 -6.16 7.07 18.62
N GLY A 28 -7.10 6.20 18.24
CA GLY A 28 -7.53 5.06 19.04
C GLY A 28 -6.75 3.79 18.69
N VAL A 29 -5.88 3.33 19.60
CA VAL A 29 -5.14 2.07 19.43
C VAL A 29 -6.09 0.87 19.22
N MET A 30 -7.22 0.85 19.93
CA MET A 30 -8.21 -0.23 19.80
C MET A 30 -8.93 -0.22 18.44
N LEU A 31 -9.05 0.95 17.79
CA LEU A 31 -9.63 1.06 16.45
C LEU A 31 -8.71 0.46 15.38
N GLY A 32 -7.41 0.33 15.66
CA GLY A 32 -6.46 -0.40 14.82
C GLY A 32 -6.85 -1.88 14.61
N PHE A 33 -7.48 -2.51 15.62
CA PHE A 33 -8.00 -3.89 15.47
C PHE A 33 -9.19 -3.98 14.52
N ALA A 34 -9.81 -2.87 14.10
CA ALA A 34 -10.82 -2.92 13.05
C ALA A 34 -10.21 -3.39 11.71
N ALA A 35 -8.91 -3.14 11.46
CA ALA A 35 -8.24 -3.53 10.22
C ALA A 35 -8.11 -5.04 10.02
N ILE A 36 -8.20 -5.81 11.11
CA ILE A 36 -8.19 -7.28 11.07
C ILE A 36 -9.59 -7.89 10.95
N MET A 37 -10.66 -7.09 10.92
CA MET A 37 -12.02 -7.62 10.78
C MET A 37 -12.25 -8.19 9.35
N PRO A 38 -13.12 -9.21 9.19
CA PRO A 38 -13.41 -9.77 7.88
C PRO A 38 -14.08 -8.76 6.94
N LYS A 39 -13.75 -8.80 5.64
CA LYS A 39 -14.36 -7.94 4.61
C LYS A 39 -15.87 -7.98 4.51
N ARG A 40 -16.44 -9.13 4.84
CA ARG A 40 -17.89 -9.32 4.83
C ARG A 40 -18.61 -8.76 6.06
N ALA A 41 -17.87 -8.35 7.10
CA ALA A 41 -18.46 -7.82 8.33
C ALA A 41 -18.79 -6.33 8.22
N LEU A 42 -18.06 -5.56 7.39
CA LEU A 42 -18.18 -4.11 7.33
C LEU A 42 -17.95 -3.59 5.89
N PRO A 43 -18.86 -2.76 5.33
CA PRO A 43 -18.62 -2.10 4.04
C PRO A 43 -17.41 -1.14 4.08
N ASP A 44 -16.62 -1.10 3.00
CA ASP A 44 -15.38 -0.30 2.89
C ASP A 44 -15.60 1.18 3.25
N PHE A 45 -16.69 1.81 2.80
CA PHE A 45 -16.99 3.22 3.15
C PHE A 45 -17.15 3.43 4.67
N VAL A 46 -17.80 2.50 5.36
CA VAL A 46 -17.99 2.57 6.81
C VAL A 46 -16.66 2.34 7.52
N PHE A 47 -15.86 1.41 7.02
CA PHE A 47 -14.51 1.15 7.53
C PHE A 47 -13.64 2.41 7.49
N HIS A 48 -13.50 3.03 6.32
CA HIS A 48 -12.63 4.20 6.17
C HIS A 48 -13.17 5.44 6.89
N LYS A 49 -14.49 5.63 6.94
CA LYS A 49 -15.09 6.81 7.57
C LYS A 49 -15.01 6.79 9.09
N PHE A 50 -15.21 5.63 9.71
CA PHE A 50 -15.35 5.54 11.18
C PHE A 50 -14.13 4.92 11.87
N PHE A 51 -13.39 4.04 11.19
CA PHE A 51 -12.30 3.29 11.80
C PHE A 51 -10.94 3.69 11.27
N CYS A 52 -10.79 3.77 9.94
CA CYS A 52 -9.50 3.90 9.27
C CYS A 52 -9.44 5.14 8.35
N PRO A 53 -9.42 6.36 8.92
CA PRO A 53 -9.32 7.57 8.14
C PRO A 53 -7.94 7.67 7.48
N PRO A 54 -7.86 7.97 6.17
CA PRO A 54 -6.57 8.14 5.50
C PRO A 54 -5.81 9.33 6.10
N VAL A 55 -4.49 9.23 6.15
CA VAL A 55 -3.65 10.35 6.58
C VAL A 55 -3.69 11.51 5.58
N PRO A 56 -3.46 12.76 6.01
CA PRO A 56 -3.39 13.88 5.08
C PRO A 56 -2.25 13.68 4.06
N ALA A 57 -2.53 14.02 2.81
CA ALA A 57 -1.53 14.07 1.74
C ALA A 57 -1.25 15.53 1.35
N ALA A 58 0.02 15.83 1.06
CA ALA A 58 0.40 17.10 0.49
C ALA A 58 0.06 17.16 -1.01
N ALA A 59 0.16 18.36 -1.60
CA ALA A 59 -0.21 18.58 -3.01
C ALA A 59 0.61 17.72 -3.98
N ASP A 60 1.87 17.44 -3.65
CA ASP A 60 2.78 16.57 -4.40
C ASP A 60 2.48 15.06 -4.25
N GLY A 61 1.53 14.69 -3.39
CA GLY A 61 1.17 13.30 -3.09
C GLY A 61 1.96 12.68 -1.93
N SER A 62 2.82 13.45 -1.24
CA SER A 62 3.56 12.94 -0.08
C SER A 62 2.66 12.78 1.13
N ALA A 63 2.88 11.74 1.93
CA ALA A 63 2.10 11.51 3.14
C ALA A 63 2.62 12.39 4.29
N ALA A 64 1.73 13.09 4.99
CA ALA A 64 2.11 13.87 6.17
C ALA A 64 2.52 12.97 7.33
N LEU A 65 1.80 11.87 7.53
CA LEU A 65 2.06 10.86 8.56
C LEU A 65 2.37 9.52 7.89
N ALA A 66 3.33 8.79 8.45
CA ALA A 66 3.70 7.47 7.97
C ALA A 66 4.23 6.62 9.15
N PRO A 67 4.23 5.28 9.02
CA PRO A 67 4.79 4.40 10.03
C PRO A 67 6.23 4.81 10.41
N CYS A 68 6.54 4.77 11.71
CA CYS A 68 7.84 5.21 12.21
C CYS A 68 9.01 4.47 11.54
N GLY A 69 8.87 3.16 11.31
CA GLY A 69 9.87 2.36 10.59
C GLY A 69 10.16 2.89 9.19
N MET A 70 9.13 3.32 8.46
CA MET A 70 9.29 3.91 7.13
C MET A 70 10.02 5.25 7.19
N ARG A 71 9.70 6.12 8.16
CA ARG A 71 10.41 7.40 8.36
C ARG A 71 11.87 7.20 8.76
N LYS A 72 12.19 6.11 9.48
CA LYS A 72 13.59 5.73 9.76
C LYS A 72 14.34 5.31 8.49
N VAL A 73 13.69 4.55 7.60
CA VAL A 73 14.27 4.18 6.30
C VAL A 73 14.48 5.43 5.43
N GLU A 74 13.51 6.34 5.40
CA GLU A 74 13.65 7.64 4.73
C GLU A 74 14.87 8.42 5.26
N ALA A 75 14.99 8.56 6.58
CA ALA A 75 16.13 9.25 7.20
C ALA A 75 17.47 8.59 6.84
N ALA A 76 17.55 7.25 6.90
CA ALA A 76 18.77 6.52 6.55
C ALA A 76 19.18 6.69 5.07
N LEU A 77 18.20 6.78 4.15
CA LEU A 77 18.48 7.08 2.75
C LEU A 77 19.05 8.49 2.57
N LEU A 78 18.50 9.47 3.28
CA LEU A 78 19.03 10.84 3.25
C LEU A 78 20.46 10.90 3.81
N GLU A 79 20.74 10.18 4.90
CA GLU A 79 22.09 10.06 5.48
C GLU A 79 23.08 9.37 4.54
N ALA A 80 22.61 8.42 3.72
CA ALA A 80 23.43 7.74 2.71
C ALA A 80 23.75 8.61 1.49
N GLY A 81 23.22 9.84 1.42
CA GLY A 81 23.53 10.82 0.37
C GLY A 81 22.46 10.97 -0.72
N PHE A 82 21.30 10.33 -0.58
CA PHE A 82 20.17 10.61 -1.47
C PHE A 82 19.55 11.98 -1.15
N SER A 83 19.15 12.72 -2.18
CA SER A 83 18.49 14.01 -1.99
C SER A 83 17.01 13.86 -1.62
N ARG A 84 16.44 14.89 -0.98
CA ARG A 84 14.99 14.96 -0.70
C ARG A 84 14.13 14.97 -1.96
N ASP A 85 14.72 15.31 -3.10
CA ASP A 85 14.04 15.28 -4.38
C ASP A 85 14.04 13.89 -5.03
N GLU A 86 14.90 12.97 -4.59
CA GLU A 86 14.98 11.59 -5.07
C GLU A 86 14.15 10.61 -4.25
N VAL A 87 13.94 10.89 -2.96
CA VAL A 87 13.24 10.00 -2.02
C VAL A 87 11.90 10.60 -1.60
N MET A 88 10.84 9.80 -1.63
CA MET A 88 9.51 10.26 -1.22
C MET A 88 8.76 9.19 -0.43
N VAL A 89 8.21 9.59 0.71
CA VAL A 89 7.17 8.83 1.41
C VAL A 89 5.81 9.21 0.82
N ALA A 90 5.26 8.35 -0.02
CA ALA A 90 4.08 8.62 -0.84
C ALA A 90 2.80 8.08 -0.18
N HIS A 91 1.75 8.88 -0.26
CA HIS A 91 0.42 8.49 0.18
C HIS A 91 -0.15 7.39 -0.75
N PRO A 92 -0.76 6.30 -0.22
CA PRO A 92 -1.24 5.17 -1.02
C PRO A 92 -2.25 5.56 -2.11
N LEU A 93 -3.08 6.57 -1.83
CA LEU A 93 -4.10 7.06 -2.78
C LEU A 93 -3.56 8.02 -3.86
N HIS A 94 -2.28 8.39 -3.80
CA HIS A 94 -1.65 9.37 -4.71
C HIS A 94 -0.36 8.86 -5.34
N LEU A 95 -0.23 7.53 -5.48
CA LEU A 95 0.95 6.90 -6.08
C LEU A 95 1.18 7.30 -7.54
N ASP A 96 0.14 7.72 -8.25
CA ASP A 96 0.22 8.27 -9.62
C ASP A 96 1.07 9.54 -9.72
N ARG A 97 1.23 10.26 -8.59
CA ARG A 97 2.07 11.47 -8.51
C ARG A 97 3.51 11.15 -8.10
N ALA A 98 3.71 10.05 -7.38
CA ALA A 98 5.00 9.65 -6.83
C ALA A 98 5.78 8.70 -7.76
N ILE A 99 5.08 7.82 -8.48
CA ILE A 99 5.68 6.77 -9.31
C ILE A 99 5.62 7.16 -10.79
N GLY A 100 6.76 7.08 -11.47
CA GLY A 100 6.89 7.39 -12.89
C GLY A 100 8.11 6.70 -13.52
N PRO A 101 8.46 7.03 -14.77
CA PRO A 101 9.56 6.41 -15.52
C PRO A 101 10.94 6.48 -14.81
N ASP A 102 11.16 7.50 -13.97
CA ASP A 102 12.41 7.67 -13.23
C ASP A 102 12.46 6.83 -11.94
N THR A 103 11.33 6.29 -11.49
CA THR A 103 11.26 5.45 -10.29
C THR A 103 12.02 4.14 -10.50
N LYS A 104 12.99 3.88 -9.61
CA LYS A 104 13.82 2.67 -9.63
C LYS A 104 13.49 1.71 -8.50
N VAL A 105 13.02 2.24 -7.37
CA VAL A 105 12.71 1.44 -6.18
C VAL A 105 11.36 1.86 -5.62
N VAL A 106 10.52 0.86 -5.31
CA VAL A 106 9.28 1.04 -4.54
C VAL A 106 9.37 0.16 -3.29
N GLY A 107 9.49 0.78 -2.13
CA GLY A 107 9.49 0.11 -0.83
C GLY A 107 8.08 0.07 -0.25
N ILE A 108 7.56 -1.11 0.07
CA ILE A 108 6.24 -1.29 0.70
C ILE A 108 6.46 -1.81 2.12
N THR A 109 6.06 -1.03 3.12
CA THR A 109 6.09 -1.46 4.53
C THR A 109 4.73 -2.01 4.93
N HIS A 110 4.68 -3.13 5.65
CA HIS A 110 3.45 -3.65 6.24
C HIS A 110 3.81 -4.62 7.37
N ASP A 111 3.13 -4.51 8.52
CA ASP A 111 3.43 -5.36 9.69
C ASP A 111 2.81 -6.76 9.56
N ASP A 112 1.60 -6.87 9.02
CA ASP A 112 0.95 -8.15 8.69
C ASP A 112 0.30 -8.14 7.28
N PRO A 113 1.09 -8.27 6.20
CA PRO A 113 0.56 -8.18 4.84
C PRO A 113 -0.42 -9.32 4.49
N MET A 114 -0.51 -10.38 5.30
CA MET A 114 -1.40 -11.52 5.05
C MET A 114 -2.58 -11.61 6.02
N GLY A 115 -2.68 -10.75 7.04
CA GLY A 115 -3.71 -10.82 8.08
C GLY A 115 -3.67 -12.08 8.93
N LYS A 116 -2.48 -12.66 9.10
CA LYS A 116 -2.31 -13.95 9.78
C LYS A 116 -1.92 -13.83 11.24
N ILE A 117 -1.57 -12.65 11.73
CA ILE A 117 -1.02 -12.47 13.08
C ILE A 117 -2.11 -12.60 14.15
N ALA A 118 -3.34 -12.12 13.88
CA ALA A 118 -4.45 -12.17 14.85
C ALA A 118 -5.66 -13.00 14.41
N VAL A 119 -5.78 -13.31 13.11
CA VAL A 119 -7.04 -13.82 12.54
C VAL A 119 -7.03 -15.32 12.28
N ARG A 120 -5.90 -16.02 12.41
CA ARG A 120 -5.85 -17.48 12.15
C ARG A 120 -6.87 -18.25 12.97
N GLU A 121 -7.03 -17.92 14.25
CA GLU A 121 -7.99 -18.59 15.13
C GLU A 121 -9.44 -18.18 14.83
N ILE A 122 -9.70 -16.93 14.44
CA ILE A 122 -11.06 -16.43 14.21
C ILE A 122 -11.57 -16.77 12.80
N GLU A 123 -10.72 -16.77 11.77
CA GLU A 123 -11.09 -17.16 10.40
C GLU A 123 -11.22 -18.67 10.23
N GLU A 124 -10.38 -19.47 10.90
CA GLU A 124 -10.55 -20.94 10.94
C GLU A 124 -11.86 -21.32 11.65
N ILE A 125 -12.30 -20.56 12.67
CA ILE A 125 -13.58 -20.79 13.36
C ILE A 125 -14.79 -20.36 12.50
N ILE A 126 -14.69 -19.31 11.67
CA ILE A 126 -15.88 -18.66 11.07
C ILE A 126 -16.01 -18.92 9.54
N GLY A 127 -14.99 -19.41 8.84
CA GLY A 127 -15.11 -19.86 7.44
C GLY A 127 -15.50 -18.77 6.43
N ARG A 128 -15.20 -17.48 6.70
CA ARG A 128 -15.74 -16.34 5.94
C ARG A 128 -14.83 -15.72 4.87
N GLY A 129 -13.73 -16.36 4.49
CA GLY A 129 -12.83 -15.91 3.42
C GLY A 129 -11.67 -15.04 3.93
N PRO A 130 -10.76 -14.59 3.04
CA PRO A 130 -9.50 -13.97 3.44
C PRO A 130 -9.66 -12.55 4.02
N PRO A 131 -8.70 -12.10 4.86
CA PRO A 131 -8.76 -10.80 5.51
C PRO A 131 -8.48 -9.66 4.53
N PHE A 132 -8.91 -8.45 4.91
CA PHE A 132 -8.81 -7.26 4.07
C PHE A 132 -7.38 -6.91 3.67
N ASN A 133 -6.47 -6.87 4.63
CA ASN A 133 -5.06 -6.53 4.41
C ASN A 133 -4.40 -7.46 3.38
N ARG A 134 -4.66 -8.78 3.44
CA ARG A 134 -4.22 -9.73 2.42
C ARG A 134 -4.74 -9.36 1.05
N SER A 135 -6.03 -9.06 0.96
CA SER A 135 -6.66 -8.72 -0.32
C SER A 135 -6.08 -7.43 -0.91
N LYS A 136 -5.87 -6.41 -0.07
CA LYS A 136 -5.31 -5.12 -0.46
C LYS A 136 -3.82 -5.18 -0.79
N PHE A 137 -3.04 -5.93 -0.02
CA PHE A 137 -1.63 -6.18 -0.31
C PHE A 137 -1.45 -6.90 -1.65
N LEU A 138 -2.30 -7.91 -1.94
CA LEU A 138 -2.26 -8.63 -3.21
C LEU A 138 -2.75 -7.79 -4.39
N GLU A 139 -3.74 -6.91 -4.19
CA GLU A 139 -4.18 -5.94 -5.18
C GLU A 139 -3.03 -4.98 -5.54
N LEU A 140 -2.36 -4.41 -4.53
CA LEU A 140 -1.21 -3.52 -4.70
C LEU A 140 -0.01 -4.24 -5.35
N SER A 141 0.29 -5.46 -4.92
CA SER A 141 1.40 -6.26 -5.45
C SER A 141 1.19 -6.62 -6.92
N THR A 142 -0.04 -6.99 -7.28
CA THR A 142 -0.41 -7.29 -8.67
C THR A 142 -0.32 -6.04 -9.54
N TRP A 143 -0.83 -4.92 -9.04
CA TRP A 143 -0.73 -3.62 -9.72
C TRP A 143 0.73 -3.22 -9.96
N ALA A 144 1.57 -3.32 -8.92
CA ALA A 144 2.99 -2.97 -8.98
C ALA A 144 3.74 -3.85 -9.99
N ARG A 145 3.45 -5.15 -10.01
CA ARG A 145 4.07 -6.09 -10.94
C ARG A 145 3.70 -5.82 -12.41
N GLN A 146 2.46 -5.42 -12.67
CA GLN A 146 1.98 -5.14 -14.04
C GLN A 146 2.48 -3.80 -14.58
N ARG A 147 2.74 -2.81 -13.71
CA ARG A 147 3.06 -1.44 -14.14
C ARG A 147 4.50 -1.00 -13.88
N ALA A 148 5.24 -1.68 -13.00
CA ALA A 148 6.64 -1.34 -12.71
C ALA A 148 7.67 -2.30 -13.31
N ILE A 149 7.29 -3.50 -13.78
CA ILE A 149 8.26 -4.55 -14.18
C ILE A 149 8.20 -4.95 -15.68
N PHE A 150 7.17 -4.58 -16.44
CA PHE A 150 7.12 -4.86 -17.88
C PHE A 150 6.45 -3.75 -18.70
N PRO A 151 7.23 -2.91 -19.39
CA PRO A 151 6.90 -2.50 -20.74
C PRO A 151 7.66 -3.40 -21.72
N ILE A 152 7.00 -3.82 -22.81
CA ILE A 152 7.56 -4.44 -24.04
C ILE A 152 7.36 -5.98 -24.17
N SER A 153 6.31 -6.29 -24.96
CA SER A 153 6.18 -7.32 -26.00
C SER A 153 6.16 -8.83 -25.69
N ALA A 154 5.29 -9.47 -26.47
CA ALA A 154 5.32 -10.84 -26.99
C ALA A 154 4.79 -11.98 -26.11
N GLU A 155 3.69 -12.55 -26.62
CA GLU A 155 3.21 -13.92 -26.51
C GLU A 155 4.13 -14.92 -25.82
N ARG A 156 3.61 -15.55 -24.77
CA ARG A 156 3.86 -16.98 -24.55
C ARG A 156 2.71 -17.64 -23.79
N SER A 157 1.92 -18.38 -24.56
CA SER A 157 1.01 -19.42 -24.09
C SER A 157 1.74 -20.41 -23.17
N TYR A 158 1.19 -20.72 -21.99
CA TYR A 158 1.49 -21.95 -21.25
C TYR A 158 0.26 -22.43 -20.46
N PRO A 159 0.13 -23.76 -20.28
CA PRO A 159 -1.15 -24.44 -20.08
C PRO A 159 -1.58 -24.50 -18.61
N GLU A 160 -2.89 -24.41 -18.40
CA GLU A 160 -3.54 -24.90 -17.19
C GLU A 160 -3.25 -26.40 -17.01
N LYS A 161 -2.97 -26.79 -15.75
CA LYS A 161 -2.88 -28.15 -15.16
C LYS A 161 -1.49 -28.51 -14.63
N ALA A 162 -1.15 -27.96 -13.46
CA ALA A 162 -0.14 -28.54 -12.58
C ALA A 162 -0.26 -28.02 -11.13
N CYS A 163 -1.44 -28.07 -10.47
CA CYS A 163 -1.48 -27.98 -9.01
C CYS A 163 -2.84 -28.33 -8.37
N LEU A 164 -3.42 -29.49 -8.68
CA LEU A 164 -4.45 -30.10 -7.85
C LEU A 164 -4.23 -31.61 -7.80
N ARG A 165 -3.71 -32.08 -6.66
CA ARG A 165 -4.10 -33.36 -6.06
C ARG A 165 -4.98 -33.01 -4.88
#